data_AF-A0A7D5N1Z6-F1
#
_entry.id   AF-A0A7D5N1Z6-F1
#
_cell.length_a   1.000
_cell.length_b   1.000
_cell.length_c   1.000
_cell.angle_alpha   90.00
_cell.angle_beta   90.00
_cell.angle_gamma   90.00
#
_symmetry.space_group_name_H-M   'P 1'
#
loop_
_entity.id
_entity.type
_entity.pdbx_description
1 polymer ?
#
loop_
_entity_poly.entity_id
_entity_poly.type
_entity_poly.pdbx_seq_one_letter_code
_entity_poly.pdbx_strand_id
1 'polypeptide(L)'
;MLQISEPHYHDEKRVTALLLLIILSIHSLIEGGAVGINTSMSEAVVIYLAIMAHKGSASFALAANLRKTSMQFRTLILMIVFFSLMSPLGIIIAATITTLLQDNTGKLIEACFNAFAAGTFLYIGARHLMEKEHAEFTHTNQISEFSVVVLGILLMAILAIWI
;
A
#
# COMPACT_ATOMS: atom_id res chain seq x y z
N MET A 1 -14.30 -10.33 35.64
CA MET A 1 -14.54 -9.76 34.30
C MET A 1 -13.89 -10.71 33.32
N LEU A 2 -14.67 -11.52 32.62
CA LEU A 2 -14.17 -12.60 31.76
C LEU A 2 -13.39 -12.00 30.59
N GLN A 3 -12.08 -12.18 30.62
CA GLN A 3 -11.19 -11.83 29.53
C GLN A 3 -11.32 -12.93 28.49
N ILE A 4 -12.34 -12.82 27.64
CA ILE A 4 -12.52 -13.70 26.50
C ILE A 4 -11.46 -13.30 25.46
N SER A 5 -10.24 -13.83 25.60
CA SER A 5 -9.22 -13.74 24.55
C SER A 5 -9.59 -14.74 23.45
N GLU A 6 -10.52 -14.35 22.60
CA GLU A 6 -11.00 -15.15 21.47
C GLU A 6 -9.86 -15.33 20.44
N PRO A 7 -9.41 -16.56 20.14
CA PRO A 7 -8.39 -16.82 19.12
C PRO A 7 -8.78 -16.25 17.74
N HIS A 8 -10.08 -16.10 17.48
CA HIS A 8 -10.64 -15.51 16.27
C HIS A 8 -10.13 -14.08 15.96
N TYR A 9 -9.91 -13.25 16.98
CA TYR A 9 -9.52 -11.85 16.79
C TYR A 9 -8.07 -11.69 16.29
N HIS A 10 -7.17 -12.59 16.71
CA HIS A 10 -5.78 -12.57 16.26
C HIS A 10 -5.64 -13.03 14.81
N ASP A 11 -6.51 -13.94 14.38
CA ASP A 11 -6.50 -14.45 13.00
C ASP A 11 -7.07 -13.44 12.01
N GLU A 12 -8.11 -12.67 12.37
CA GLU A 12 -8.64 -11.60 11.49
C GLU A 12 -7.60 -10.52 11.18
N LYS A 13 -6.83 -10.07 12.18
CA LYS A 13 -5.76 -9.07 11.96
C LYS A 13 -4.65 -9.61 11.08
N ARG A 14 -4.30 -10.88 11.24
CA ARG A 14 -3.30 -11.56 10.41
C ARG A 14 -3.79 -11.67 8.96
N VAL A 15 -5.01 -12.14 8.74
CA VAL A 15 -5.61 -12.24 7.41
C VAL A 15 -5.65 -10.86 6.74
N THR A 16 -6.11 -9.83 7.45
CA THR A 16 -6.16 -8.45 6.92
C THR A 16 -4.77 -7.94 6.54
N ALA A 17 -3.76 -8.13 7.39
CA ALA A 17 -2.39 -7.70 7.12
C ALA A 17 -1.75 -8.46 5.95
N LEU A 18 -2.05 -9.76 5.80
CA LEU A 18 -1.58 -10.59 4.69
C LEU A 18 -2.28 -10.21 3.37
N LEU A 19 -3.58 -9.96 3.40
CA LEU A 19 -4.31 -9.45 2.23
C LEU A 19 -3.75 -8.10 1.78
N LEU A 20 -3.52 -7.19 2.73
CA LEU A 20 -2.90 -5.90 2.45
C LEU A 20 -1.50 -6.08 1.83
N LEU A 21 -0.68 -6.99 2.37
CA LEU A 21 0.63 -7.33 1.81
C LEU A 21 0.53 -7.79 0.36
N ILE A 22 -0.36 -8.74 0.06
CA ILE A 22 -0.53 -9.31 -1.29
C ILE A 22 -0.99 -8.22 -2.27
N ILE A 23 -2.00 -7.45 -1.89
CA ILE A 23 -2.60 -6.41 -2.73
C ILE A 23 -1.58 -5.31 -3.03
N LEU A 24 -0.89 -4.80 -2.00
CA LEU A 24 0.15 -3.79 -2.17
C LEU A 24 1.34 -4.33 -2.96
N SER A 25 1.67 -5.62 -2.82
CA SER A 25 2.74 -6.25 -3.62
C SER A 25 2.41 -6.28 -5.10
N ILE A 26 1.18 -6.65 -5.47
CA ILE A 26 0.75 -6.63 -6.88
C ILE A 26 0.69 -5.20 -7.41
N HIS A 27 0.15 -4.27 -6.64
CA HIS A 27 0.14 -2.85 -6.98
C HIS A 27 1.55 -2.32 -7.24
N SER A 28 2.49 -2.60 -6.32
CA SER A 28 3.90 -2.20 -6.45
C SER A 28 4.61 -2.83 -7.64
N LEU A 29 4.23 -4.05 -8.04
CA LEU A 29 4.71 -4.72 -9.25
C LEU A 29 4.25 -3.98 -10.51
N ILE A 30 2.97 -3.61 -10.56
CA ILE A 30 2.36 -2.90 -11.70
C ILE A 30 2.94 -1.49 -11.83
N GLU A 31 3.06 -0.74 -10.74
CA GLU A 31 3.68 0.59 -10.73
C GLU A 31 5.14 0.56 -11.18
N GLY A 32 5.90 -0.45 -10.74
CA GLY A 32 7.25 -0.69 -11.25
C GLY A 32 7.24 -0.96 -12.75
N GLY A 33 6.25 -1.72 -13.23
CA GLY A 33 6.04 -1.96 -14.65
C GLY A 33 5.80 -0.69 -15.45
N ALA A 34 5.00 0.24 -14.91
CA ALA A 34 4.76 1.54 -15.54
C ALA A 34 6.07 2.32 -15.77
N VAL A 35 7.03 2.27 -14.84
CA VAL A 35 8.38 2.85 -15.08
C VAL A 35 9.13 2.09 -16.18
N GLY A 36 9.06 0.75 -16.18
CA GLY A 36 9.79 -0.10 -17.12
C GLY A 36 9.37 0.02 -18.58
N ILE A 37 8.13 0.43 -18.87
CA ILE A 37 7.64 0.63 -20.25
C ILE A 37 8.02 1.99 -20.86
N ASN A 38 8.51 2.94 -20.05
CA ASN A 38 8.86 4.27 -20.53
C ASN A 38 10.15 4.24 -21.37
N THR A 39 10.10 4.84 -22.55
CA THR A 39 11.25 4.91 -23.46
C THR A 39 12.15 6.11 -23.18
N SER A 40 11.62 7.15 -22.54
CA SER A 40 12.36 8.35 -22.15
C SER A 40 12.91 8.22 -20.72
N MET A 41 14.23 8.33 -20.57
CA MET A 41 14.89 8.32 -19.26
C MET A 41 14.41 9.47 -18.37
N SER A 42 14.12 10.64 -18.93
CA SER A 42 13.64 11.78 -18.14
C SER A 42 12.25 11.52 -17.56
N GLU A 43 11.35 10.89 -18.33
CA GLU A 43 10.00 10.53 -17.87
C GLU A 43 10.06 9.41 -16.84
N ALA A 44 10.89 8.38 -17.08
CA ALA A 44 11.10 7.27 -16.14
C ALA A 44 11.61 7.75 -14.78
N VAL A 45 12.55 8.71 -14.75
CA VAL A 45 13.08 9.29 -13.50
C VAL A 45 12.01 10.07 -12.73
N VAL A 46 11.20 10.88 -13.43
CA VAL A 46 10.11 11.63 -12.79
C VAL A 46 9.10 10.69 -12.15
N ILE A 47 8.65 9.68 -12.90
CA ILE A 47 7.69 8.67 -12.41
C ILE A 47 8.31 7.88 -11.25
N TYR A 48 9.58 7.49 -11.34
CA TYR A 48 10.29 6.79 -10.27
C TYR A 48 10.37 7.59 -8.97
N LEU A 49 10.72 8.89 -9.04
CA LEU A 49 10.77 9.76 -7.86
C LEU A 49 9.40 9.89 -7.20
N ALA A 50 8.35 9.98 -8.01
CA ALA A 50 7.00 10.04 -7.50
C ALA A 50 6.57 8.72 -6.85
N ILE A 51 6.99 7.57 -7.41
CA ILE A 51 6.81 6.26 -6.80
C ILE A 51 7.53 6.14 -5.47
N MET A 52 8.78 6.61 -5.39
CA MET A 52 9.50 6.60 -4.12
C MET A 52 8.77 7.37 -3.01
N ALA A 53 8.19 8.53 -3.36
CA ALA A 53 7.46 9.36 -2.40
C ALA A 53 6.25 8.61 -1.80
N HIS A 54 5.44 7.94 -2.63
CA HIS A 54 4.25 7.23 -2.15
C HIS A 54 4.56 5.82 -1.59
N LYS A 55 5.63 5.17 -2.06
CA LYS A 55 6.04 3.83 -1.59
C LYS A 55 6.47 3.85 -0.13
N GLY A 56 7.08 4.94 0.32
CA GLY A 56 7.38 5.17 1.73
C GLY A 56 6.11 5.11 2.59
N SER A 57 5.09 5.91 2.25
CA SER A 57 3.81 5.90 2.96
C SER A 57 3.09 4.55 2.92
N ALA A 58 3.09 3.85 1.78
CA ALA A 58 2.50 2.52 1.65
C ALA A 58 3.22 1.50 2.54
N SER A 59 4.56 1.52 2.55
CA SER A 59 5.36 0.63 3.41
C SER A 59 5.13 0.89 4.89
N PHE A 60 4.95 2.16 5.29
CA PHE A 60 4.63 2.54 6.66
C PHE A 60 3.26 2.02 7.08
N ALA A 61 2.23 2.20 6.23
CA ALA A 61 0.89 1.70 6.50
C ALA A 61 0.85 0.16 6.60
N LEU A 62 1.58 -0.54 5.73
CA LEU A 62 1.74 -1.99 5.77
C LEU A 62 2.44 -2.43 7.07
N ALA A 63 3.56 -1.78 7.41
CA ALA A 63 4.30 -2.05 8.65
C ALA A 63 3.42 -1.82 9.90
N ALA A 64 2.66 -0.73 9.93
CA ALA A 64 1.75 -0.41 11.03
C ALA A 64 0.66 -1.49 11.21
N ASN A 65 0.13 -2.05 10.11
CA ASN A 65 -0.84 -3.15 10.17
C ASN A 65 -0.18 -4.47 10.58
N LEU A 66 0.98 -4.81 10.01
CA LEU A 66 1.75 -5.99 10.37
C LEU A 66 2.16 -6.01 11.85
N ARG A 67 2.50 -4.85 12.43
CA ARG A 67 2.84 -4.70 13.85
C ARG A 67 1.68 -4.97 14.81
N LYS A 68 0.43 -4.92 14.33
CA LYS A 68 -0.76 -5.28 15.13
C LYS A 68 -0.98 -6.80 15.20
N THR A 69 -0.20 -7.59 14.44
CA THR A 69 -0.24 -9.05 14.48
C THR A 69 0.74 -9.60 15.51
N SER A 70 0.50 -10.83 15.99
CA SER A 70 1.40 -11.55 16.92
C SER A 70 2.54 -12.29 16.19
N MET A 71 2.97 -11.81 15.02
CA MET A 71 4.06 -12.41 14.25
C MET A 71 5.43 -11.97 14.77
N GLN A 72 6.44 -12.80 14.53
CA GLN A 72 7.83 -12.47 14.88
C GLN A 72 8.32 -11.26 14.07
N PHE A 73 9.08 -10.38 14.71
CA PHE A 73 9.62 -9.16 14.08
C PHE A 73 10.43 -9.46 12.80
N ARG A 74 11.19 -10.56 12.80
CA ARG A 74 11.92 -11.04 11.61
C ARG A 74 11.00 -11.30 10.42
N THR A 75 9.85 -11.94 10.65
CA THR A 75 8.85 -12.20 9.61
C THR A 75 8.29 -10.89 9.05
N LEU A 76 8.06 -9.89 9.90
CA LEU A 76 7.57 -8.59 9.45
C LEU A 76 8.58 -7.87 8.54
N ILE A 77 9.87 -7.90 8.90
CA ILE A 77 10.92 -7.34 8.05
C ILE A 77 10.95 -8.06 6.70
N LEU A 78 10.91 -9.39 6.70
CA LEU A 78 10.91 -10.17 5.45
C LEU A 78 9.73 -9.80 4.55
N MET A 79 8.54 -9.58 5.12
CA MET A 79 7.36 -9.16 4.37
C MET A 79 7.49 -7.75 3.77
N ILE A 80 8.07 -6.80 4.52
CA ILE A 80 8.32 -5.44 4.02
C ILE A 80 9.39 -5.46 2.91
N VAL A 81 10.44 -6.25 3.08
CA VAL A 81 11.48 -6.43 2.05
C VAL A 81 10.87 -7.05 0.79
N PHE A 82 10.06 -8.09 0.94
CA PHE A 82 9.34 -8.72 -0.18
C PHE A 82 8.46 -7.71 -0.93
N PHE A 83 7.66 -6.92 -0.22
CA PHE A 83 6.88 -5.82 -0.81
C PHE A 83 7.79 -4.83 -1.55
N SER A 84 8.92 -4.44 -0.95
CA SER A 84 9.85 -3.49 -1.57
C SER A 84 10.47 -4.02 -2.86
N LEU A 85 10.74 -5.32 -2.95
CA LEU A 85 11.31 -5.98 -4.13
C LEU A 85 10.33 -6.06 -5.32
N MET A 86 9.03 -5.84 -5.11
CA MET A 86 8.06 -5.90 -6.20
C MET A 86 8.24 -4.78 -7.23
N SER A 87 8.55 -3.54 -6.84
CA SER A 87 8.83 -2.48 -7.84
C SER A 87 10.03 -2.77 -8.75
N PRO A 88 11.25 -3.09 -8.24
CA PRO A 88 12.35 -3.40 -9.14
C PRO A 88 12.06 -4.63 -10.01
N LEU A 89 11.34 -5.62 -9.46
CA LEU A 89 10.89 -6.77 -10.25
C LEU A 89 9.94 -6.33 -11.39
N GLY A 90 8.98 -5.45 -11.11
CA GLY A 90 8.06 -4.89 -12.08
C GLY A 90 8.77 -4.13 -13.21
N ILE A 91 9.76 -3.29 -12.85
CA ILE A 91 10.59 -2.56 -13.81
C ILE A 91 11.28 -3.53 -14.77
N ILE A 92 11.94 -4.57 -14.23
CA ILE A 92 12.69 -5.55 -15.03
C ILE A 92 11.77 -6.33 -15.96
N ILE A 93 10.64 -6.82 -15.44
CA ILE A 93 9.66 -7.60 -16.21
C ILE A 93 9.11 -6.75 -17.35
N ALA A 94 8.65 -5.53 -17.06
CA ALA A 94 8.05 -4.66 -18.06
C ALA A 94 9.07 -4.20 -19.10
N ALA A 95 10.27 -3.79 -18.70
CA ALA A 95 11.33 -3.41 -19.64
C ALA A 95 11.65 -4.56 -20.60
N THR A 96 11.75 -5.80 -20.08
CA THR A 96 11.99 -6.98 -20.92
C THR A 96 10.84 -7.23 -21.89
N ILE A 97 9.59 -7.18 -21.41
CA ILE A 97 8.40 -7.40 -22.24
C ILE A 97 8.27 -6.33 -23.33
N THR A 98 8.46 -5.05 -23.01
CA THR A 98 8.36 -3.94 -23.99
C THR A 98 9.39 -4.07 -25.10
N THR A 99 10.58 -4.63 -24.83
CA THR A 99 11.54 -4.92 -25.90
C THR A 99 11.13 -6.06 -26.82
N LEU A 100 10.26 -6.97 -26.36
CA LEU A 100 9.85 -8.18 -27.08
C LEU A 100 8.49 -8.05 -27.77
N LEU A 101 7.56 -7.32 -27.16
CA LEU A 101 6.16 -7.20 -27.53
C LEU A 101 5.80 -5.72 -27.55
N GLN A 102 5.63 -5.14 -28.74
CA GLN A 102 5.18 -3.75 -28.95
C GLN A 102 3.67 -3.60 -28.65
N ASP A 103 3.21 -4.07 -27.49
CA ASP A 103 1.78 -4.05 -27.16
C ASP A 103 1.50 -3.31 -25.84
N ASN A 104 0.47 -2.47 -25.85
CA ASN A 104 0.19 -1.46 -24.82
C ASN A 104 -1.04 -1.81 -23.96
N THR A 105 -1.48 -3.07 -24.00
CA THR A 105 -2.71 -3.59 -23.35
C THR A 105 -2.66 -3.57 -21.81
N GLY A 106 -1.52 -3.25 -21.20
CA GLY A 106 -1.31 -3.26 -19.74
C GLY A 106 -2.10 -2.20 -18.93
N LYS A 107 -2.51 -1.10 -19.55
CA LYS A 107 -3.11 0.05 -18.83
C LYS A 107 -4.46 -0.25 -18.15
N LEU A 108 -5.30 -1.08 -18.77
CA LEU A 108 -6.59 -1.47 -18.18
C LEU A 108 -6.40 -2.36 -16.95
N ILE A 109 -5.46 -3.29 -17.02
CA ILE A 109 -5.13 -4.19 -15.92
C ILE A 109 -4.58 -3.37 -14.74
N GLU A 110 -3.68 -2.43 -15.03
CA GLU A 110 -3.16 -1.48 -14.06
C GLU A 110 -4.28 -0.69 -13.35
N ALA A 111 -5.19 -0.10 -14.12
CA ALA A 111 -6.30 0.67 -13.56
C ALA A 111 -7.19 -0.17 -12.61
N CYS A 112 -7.49 -1.42 -12.98
CA CYS A 112 -8.28 -2.34 -12.15
C CYS A 112 -7.58 -2.67 -10.82
N PHE A 113 -6.29 -3.02 -10.86
CA PHE A 113 -5.52 -3.33 -9.64
C PHE A 113 -5.32 -2.10 -8.75
N ASN A 114 -5.09 -0.92 -9.34
CA ASN A 114 -4.98 0.33 -8.59
C ASN A 114 -6.31 0.68 -7.89
N ALA A 115 -7.45 0.53 -8.57
CA ALA A 115 -8.76 0.74 -7.96
C ALA A 115 -9.02 -0.23 -6.80
N PHE A 116 -8.65 -1.51 -6.96
CA PHE A 116 -8.79 -2.52 -5.92
C PHE A 116 -7.89 -2.27 -4.70
N ALA A 117 -6.63 -1.89 -4.94
CA ALA A 117 -5.69 -1.51 -3.89
C ALA A 117 -6.16 -0.27 -3.11
N ALA A 118 -6.61 0.77 -3.82
CA ALA A 118 -7.17 1.98 -3.22
C ALA A 118 -8.41 1.68 -2.36
N GLY A 119 -9.34 0.86 -2.85
CA GLY A 119 -10.53 0.46 -2.10
C GLY A 119 -10.19 -0.31 -0.82
N THR A 120 -9.22 -1.21 -0.88
CA THR A 120 -8.75 -1.98 0.29
C THR A 120 -8.10 -1.06 1.34
N PHE A 121 -7.30 -0.09 0.88
CA PHE A 121 -6.66 0.89 1.75
C PHE A 121 -7.70 1.77 2.48
N LEU A 122 -8.72 2.25 1.75
CA LEU A 122 -9.83 3.01 2.33
C LEU A 122 -10.62 2.20 3.34
N TYR A 123 -10.93 0.93 3.04
CA TYR A 123 -11.63 0.03 3.96
C TYR A 123 -10.87 -0.16 5.28
N ILE A 124 -9.57 -0.47 5.21
CA ILE A 124 -8.73 -0.67 6.40
C ILE A 124 -8.57 0.63 7.19
N GLY A 125 -8.40 1.76 6.50
CA GLY A 125 -8.33 3.09 7.12
C GLY A 125 -9.60 3.43 7.89
N ALA A 126 -10.78 3.21 7.27
CA ALA A 126 -12.08 3.43 7.91
C ALA A 126 -12.26 2.54 9.13
N ARG A 127 -11.94 1.24 9.03
CA ARG A 127 -11.99 0.32 10.18
C ARG A 127 -11.07 0.75 11.31
N HIS A 128 -9.88 1.25 11.00
CA HIS A 128 -8.96 1.70 12.02
C HIS A 128 -9.50 2.89 12.82
N LEU A 129 -10.22 3.81 12.17
CA LEU A 129 -10.87 4.93 12.83
C LEU A 129 -12.05 4.45 13.70
N MET A 130 -12.89 3.55 13.18
CA MET A 130 -14.06 3.02 13.90
C MET A 130 -13.69 2.17 15.13
N GLU A 131 -12.66 1.33 15.05
CA GLU A 131 -12.22 0.52 16.20
C GLU A 131 -11.68 1.38 17.35
N LYS A 132 -11.16 2.57 17.04
CA LYS A 132 -10.62 3.49 18.05
C LYS A 132 -11.73 4.19 18.84
N GLU A 133 -12.86 4.51 18.21
CA GLU A 133 -14.02 5.10 18.88
C GLU A 133 -14.59 4.19 19.97
N HIS A 134 -14.51 2.86 19.79
CA HIS A 134 -15.03 1.91 20.76
C HIS A 134 -14.11 1.72 21.99
N ALA A 135 -12.83 2.11 21.89
CA ALA A 135 -11.84 1.85 22.93
C ALA A 135 -11.66 3.01 23.92
N GLU A 136 -11.84 4.27 23.50
CA GLU A 136 -11.69 5.44 24.37
C GLU A 136 -12.65 6.57 23.97
N PHE A 137 -13.68 6.83 24.79
CA PHE A 137 -14.51 8.04 24.70
C PHE A 137 -13.71 9.27 25.15
N THR A 138 -12.80 9.75 24.30
CA THR A 138 -12.22 11.10 24.43
C THR A 138 -12.41 11.87 23.13
N HIS A 139 -13.50 12.67 23.09
CA HIS A 139 -13.91 13.46 21.91
C HIS A 139 -12.85 14.45 21.39
N THR A 140 -11.81 14.76 22.18
CA THR A 140 -10.80 15.77 21.83
C THR A 140 -9.72 15.28 20.85
N ASN A 141 -9.51 13.97 20.70
CA ASN A 141 -8.47 13.43 19.80
C ASN A 141 -8.97 13.04 18.40
N GLN A 142 -10.27 12.82 18.21
CA GLN A 142 -10.83 12.37 16.92
C GLN A 142 -10.65 13.39 15.78
N ILE A 143 -10.84 14.68 16.06
CA ILE A 143 -10.72 15.73 15.04
C ILE A 143 -9.26 15.88 14.58
N SER A 144 -8.31 15.73 15.51
CA SER A 144 -6.87 15.73 15.23
C SER A 144 -6.50 14.55 14.32
N GLU A 145 -6.97 13.35 14.64
CA GLU A 145 -6.70 12.14 13.85
C GLU A 145 -7.32 12.21 12.46
N PHE A 146 -8.57 12.66 12.35
CA PHE A 146 -9.22 12.89 11.08
C PHE A 146 -8.46 13.93 10.24
N SER A 147 -8.00 15.02 10.87
CA SER A 147 -7.21 16.06 10.19
C SER A 147 -5.89 15.50 9.65
N VAL A 148 -5.22 14.62 10.39
CA VAL A 148 -3.97 13.96 9.93
C VAL A 148 -4.24 13.02 8.76
N VAL A 149 -5.35 12.27 8.76
CA VAL A 149 -5.76 11.42 7.63
C VAL A 149 -6.07 12.26 6.39
N VAL A 150 -6.85 13.33 6.54
CA VAL A 150 -7.17 14.26 5.45
C VAL A 150 -5.90 14.90 4.90
N LEU A 151 -4.99 15.35 5.78
CA LEU A 151 -3.70 15.89 5.38
C LEU A 151 -2.87 14.87 4.58
N GLY A 152 -2.84 13.61 5.02
CA GLY A 152 -2.18 12.52 4.28
C GLY A 152 -2.77 12.31 2.89
N ILE A 153 -4.11 12.30 2.78
CA ILE A 153 -4.80 12.18 1.48
C ILE A 153 -4.47 13.37 0.58
N LEU A 154 -4.51 14.59 1.11
CA LEU A 154 -4.19 15.81 0.36
C LEU A 154 -2.74 15.83 -0.12
N LEU A 155 -1.79 15.41 0.72
CA LEU A 155 -0.38 15.31 0.35
C LEU A 155 -0.19 14.32 -0.80
N MET A 156 -0.84 13.15 -0.73
CA MET A 156 -0.79 12.15 -1.81
C MET A 156 -1.48 12.64 -3.09
N ALA A 157 -2.56 13.40 -2.96
CA ALA A 157 -3.24 14.03 -4.09
C ALA A 157 -2.36 15.07 -4.79
N ILE A 158 -1.58 15.86 -4.04
CA ILE A 158 -0.63 16.82 -4.62
C ILE A 158 0.48 16.10 -5.39
N LEU A 159 1.00 14.99 -4.85
CA LEU A 159 2.00 14.18 -5.55
C LEU A 159 1.42 13.65 -6.88
N ALA A 160 0.16 13.22 -6.90
CA ALA A 160 -0.51 12.71 -8.08
C ALA A 160 -0.75 13.74 -9.20
N ILE A 161 -0.64 15.05 -8.93
CA ILE A 161 -0.79 16.09 -9.97
C ILE A 161 0.41 16.12 -10.93
N TRP A 162 1.58 15.66 -10.46
CA TRP A 162 2.84 15.74 -11.18
C TRP A 162 3.30 14.41 -11.79
N ILE A 163 2.46 13.37 -11.70
CA ILE A 163 2.64 12.04 -12.30
C ILE A 163 1.64 11.90 -13.43
#